data_AF-A0A7I7YK50-F1
#
_entry.id   AF-A0A7I7YK50-F1
#
_cell.length_a   1.000
_cell.length_b   1.000
_cell.length_c   1.000
_cell.angle_alpha   90.00
_cell.angle_beta   90.00
_cell.angle_gamma   90.00
#
_symmetry.space_group_name_H-M   'P 1'
#
loop_
_entity.id
_entity.type
_entity.pdbx_description
1 polymer ?
#
loop_
_entity_poly.entity_id
_entity_poly.type
_entity_poly.pdbx_seq_one_letter_code
_entity_poly.pdbx_strand_id
1 'polypeptide(L)'
;MAVNNADRLTLVLRFADVGIATYASLRVVGQPSRTVTWVVEEPLLLAALQELDDALPEPRESESRRDAIERALTRGPFATPPTELTVAYILGVLLIASPAWQLLTECTASPRALLFVSPSARLARVPWGLLALPKSGPTTEELVRARAESITLSGVSPARIPWQLADINDHTDGYRLMEMVDVLMAVPQNIVHSPRRPASWGARQDGPVLLILDPRVPGQLPDSALGSVLGRPTAHSRLAQHFAELMQRHPVLPSVQAAVELFRRQDADRNWLAQLLTQQPSRLMYVGHASSADGSADRAALHLACTAGIPGDANPIGDHRPLTAADLMTMRLPMPPRVALLACASGGDYRFDEATGLVAAMILGGAQLVTATLWSLPTTAAYRRFAAPDGPAGEADPMAEVVVAVDRAHDDHDGGCAVNRWQREQMRRWRDGDVTASPLYWGALVTFAVDGSR
;
A
#
# COMPACT_ATOMS: atom_id res chain seq x y z
N MET A 1 -29.71 8.46 -0.35
CA MET A 1 -29.82 8.87 1.07
C MET A 1 -28.42 9.19 1.55
N ALA A 2 -28.14 10.43 1.91
CA ALA A 2 -26.88 10.78 2.57
C ALA A 2 -26.87 10.06 3.92
N VAL A 3 -26.03 9.04 4.07
CA VAL A 3 -25.79 8.39 5.36
C VAL A 3 -25.19 9.46 6.25
N ASN A 4 -25.83 9.71 7.39
CA ASN A 4 -25.33 10.67 8.37
C ASN A 4 -23.95 10.18 8.87
N ASN A 5 -22.88 10.77 8.33
CA ASN A 5 -21.51 10.27 8.46
C ASN A 5 -20.93 10.48 9.89
N ALA A 6 -21.72 11.11 10.77
CA ALA A 6 -21.43 11.41 12.17
C ALA A 6 -21.52 10.19 13.11
N ASP A 7 -22.22 9.11 12.70
CA ASP A 7 -22.49 7.94 13.56
C ASP A 7 -21.50 6.78 13.34
N ARG A 8 -20.50 6.95 12.46
CA ARG A 8 -19.52 5.91 12.15
C ARG A 8 -18.47 5.83 13.27
N LEU A 9 -18.38 4.67 13.93
CA LEU A 9 -17.35 4.42 14.94
C LEU A 9 -15.95 4.54 14.33
N THR A 10 -15.04 5.22 15.06
CA THR A 10 -13.62 5.30 14.72
C THR A 10 -12.80 4.56 15.77
N LEU A 11 -11.92 3.68 15.31
CA LEU A 11 -10.97 2.92 16.10
C LEU A 11 -9.54 3.33 15.74
N VAL A 12 -8.64 3.21 16.71
CA VAL A 12 -7.21 3.41 16.50
C VAL A 12 -6.46 2.19 16.99
N LEU A 13 -5.72 1.55 16.09
CA LEU A 13 -4.77 0.48 16.37
C LEU A 13 -3.36 1.07 16.30
N ARG A 14 -2.62 1.03 17.40
CA ARG A 14 -1.27 1.61 17.48
C ARG A 14 -0.28 0.60 17.99
N PHE A 15 0.87 0.53 17.32
CA PHE A 15 2.05 -0.20 17.75
C PHE A 15 3.21 0.77 18.01
N ALA A 16 4.03 0.47 19.02
CA ALA A 16 5.22 1.24 19.36
C ALA A 16 6.33 0.30 19.85
N ASP A 17 7.50 0.39 19.24
CA ASP A 17 8.67 -0.37 19.67
C ASP A 17 9.29 0.31 20.90
N VAL A 18 9.46 -0.44 21.99
CA VAL A 18 10.03 0.05 23.25
C VAL A 18 10.96 -1.01 23.83
N GLY A 19 12.27 -0.77 23.74
CA GLY A 19 13.29 -1.71 24.21
C GLY A 19 13.26 -3.01 23.40
N ILE A 20 12.92 -4.12 24.05
CA ILE A 20 12.91 -5.48 23.48
C ILE A 20 11.51 -6.00 23.14
N ALA A 21 10.53 -5.10 23.02
CA ALA A 21 9.15 -5.49 22.75
C ALA A 21 8.40 -4.39 21.99
N THR A 22 7.35 -4.80 21.29
CA THR A 22 6.42 -3.88 20.65
C THR A 22 5.12 -3.84 21.44
N TYR A 23 4.80 -2.67 21.97
CA TYR A 23 3.56 -2.43 22.69
C TYR A 23 2.45 -2.08 21.72
N ALA A 24 1.28 -2.65 21.93
CA ALA A 24 0.13 -2.47 21.06
C ALA A 24 -1.08 -2.00 21.86
N SER A 25 -1.92 -1.17 21.23
CA SER A 25 -3.20 -0.73 21.79
C SER A 25 -4.25 -0.64 20.70
N LEU A 26 -5.48 -1.04 21.04
CA LEU A 26 -6.68 -0.84 20.25
C LEU A 26 -7.69 -0.08 21.09
N ARG A 27 -8.22 1.03 20.58
CA ARG A 27 -9.20 1.84 21.30
C ARG A 27 -10.33 2.33 20.39
N VAL A 28 -11.50 2.52 20.97
CA VAL A 28 -12.63 3.23 20.34
C VAL A 28 -12.51 4.73 20.68
N VAL A 29 -12.46 5.58 19.65
CA VAL A 29 -12.32 7.03 19.82
C VAL A 29 -13.55 7.58 20.55
N GLY A 30 -13.32 8.39 21.59
CA GLY A 30 -14.38 8.94 22.43
C GLY A 30 -14.88 8.00 23.54
N GLN A 31 -14.39 6.76 23.61
CA GLN A 31 -14.80 5.77 24.62
C GLN A 31 -13.57 5.16 25.33
N PRO A 32 -12.90 5.88 26.25
CA PRO A 32 -11.64 5.43 26.86
C PRO A 32 -11.72 4.08 27.58
N SER A 33 -12.87 3.75 28.15
CA SER A 33 -13.13 2.44 28.80
C SER A 33 -13.08 1.26 27.84
N ARG A 34 -13.19 1.50 26.53
CA ARG A 34 -13.05 0.49 25.47
C ARG A 34 -11.65 0.58 24.84
N THR A 35 -10.65 0.27 25.66
CA THR A 35 -9.25 0.20 25.28
C THR A 35 -8.67 -1.14 25.69
N VAL A 36 -8.00 -1.80 24.76
CA VAL A 36 -7.25 -3.04 24.99
C VAL A 36 -5.78 -2.76 24.68
N THR A 37 -4.88 -3.27 25.52
CA THR A 37 -3.43 -3.18 25.31
C THR A 37 -2.79 -4.56 25.44
N TRP A 38 -1.76 -4.82 24.63
CA TRP A 38 -0.99 -6.06 24.68
C TRP A 38 0.46 -5.81 24.27
N VAL A 39 1.31 -6.82 24.41
CA VAL A 39 2.72 -6.79 24.05
C VAL A 39 3.00 -7.88 23.03
N VAL A 40 3.70 -7.53 21.96
CA VAL A 40 4.28 -8.46 21.01
C VAL A 40 5.77 -8.57 21.34
N GLU A 41 6.18 -9.74 21.81
CA GLU A 41 7.56 -10.00 22.21
C GLU A 41 8.47 -10.20 20.98
N GLU A 42 9.73 -9.78 21.10
CA GLU A 42 10.72 -9.74 20.01
C GLU A 42 10.78 -11.02 19.14
N PRO A 43 10.84 -12.26 19.70
CA PRO A 43 10.92 -13.46 18.86
C PRO A 43 9.65 -13.69 18.01
N LEU A 44 8.47 -13.36 18.56
CA LEU A 44 7.19 -13.52 17.84
C LEU A 44 7.03 -12.46 16.76
N LEU A 45 7.47 -11.23 17.05
CA LEU A 45 7.53 -10.16 16.06
C LEU A 45 8.43 -10.56 14.90
N LEU A 46 9.65 -11.04 15.18
CA LEU A 46 10.59 -11.51 14.16
C LEU A 46 10.01 -12.67 13.33
N ALA A 47 9.25 -13.59 13.95
CA ALA A 47 8.55 -14.64 13.22
C ALA A 47 7.49 -14.07 12.27
N ALA A 48 6.67 -13.10 12.72
CA ALA A 48 5.69 -12.46 11.86
C ALA A 48 6.32 -11.70 10.68
N LEU A 49 7.47 -11.05 10.90
CA LEU A 49 8.21 -10.36 9.84
C LEU A 49 8.79 -11.35 8.83
N GLN A 50 9.32 -12.48 9.29
CA GLN A 50 9.83 -13.54 8.42
C GLN A 50 8.75 -14.09 7.48
N GLU A 51 7.55 -14.37 8.00
CA GLU A 51 6.40 -14.83 7.19
C GLU A 51 6.05 -13.83 6.08
N LEU A 52 6.10 -12.54 6.40
CA LEU A 52 5.85 -11.49 5.43
C LEU A 52 6.97 -11.40 4.39
N ASP A 53 8.23 -11.38 4.81
CA ASP A 53 9.38 -11.33 3.88
C ASP A 53 9.41 -12.55 2.95
N ASP A 54 8.94 -13.71 3.42
CA ASP A 54 8.83 -14.91 2.60
C ASP A 54 7.72 -14.83 1.54
N ALA A 55 6.65 -14.08 1.82
CA ALA A 55 5.50 -13.87 0.93
C ALA A 55 5.74 -12.87 -0.20
N LEU A 56 6.63 -11.90 0.03
CA LEU A 56 6.74 -10.72 -0.80
C LEU A 56 7.76 -10.87 -1.97
N PRO A 57 7.61 -10.07 -3.05
CA PRO A 57 8.40 -10.21 -4.28
C PRO A 57 9.78 -9.53 -4.22
N GLU A 58 10.27 -9.19 -3.03
CA GLU A 58 11.62 -8.70 -2.81
C GLU A 58 12.65 -9.83 -2.85
N PRO A 59 13.84 -9.60 -3.45
CA PRO A 59 14.90 -10.59 -3.50
C PRO A 59 15.48 -10.86 -2.12
N ARG A 60 15.70 -12.15 -1.83
CA ARG A 60 16.53 -12.62 -0.72
C ARG A 60 18.01 -12.47 -1.09
N GLU A 61 18.92 -12.55 -0.12
CA GLU A 61 20.36 -12.26 -0.31
C GLU A 61 21.02 -12.99 -1.50
N SER A 62 20.58 -14.21 -1.82
CA SER A 62 21.10 -15.03 -2.94
C SER A 62 20.21 -15.06 -4.17
N GLU A 63 19.06 -14.37 -4.15
CA GLU A 63 18.03 -14.44 -5.15
C GLU A 63 18.12 -13.25 -6.12
N SER A 64 18.01 -13.50 -7.43
CA SER A 64 17.88 -12.39 -8.37
C SER A 64 16.48 -11.75 -8.27
N ARG A 65 16.33 -10.49 -8.68
CA ARG A 65 14.99 -9.84 -8.74
C ARG A 65 13.98 -10.65 -9.56
N ARG A 66 14.46 -11.31 -10.61
CA ARG A 66 13.65 -12.16 -11.47
C ARG A 66 13.13 -13.37 -10.70
N ASP A 67 14.02 -14.06 -10.00
CA ASP A 67 13.68 -15.27 -9.24
C ASP A 67 12.73 -14.96 -8.08
N ALA A 68 12.89 -13.80 -7.45
CA ALA A 68 12.01 -13.31 -6.39
C ALA A 68 10.57 -13.08 -6.86
N ILE A 69 10.42 -12.44 -8.02
CA ILE A 69 9.10 -12.22 -8.61
C ILE A 69 8.48 -13.54 -9.05
N GLU A 70 9.26 -14.43 -9.68
CA GLU A 70 8.79 -15.77 -10.05
C GLU A 70 8.35 -16.56 -8.81
N ARG A 71 9.15 -16.56 -7.74
CA ARG A 71 8.81 -17.18 -6.46
C ARG A 71 7.48 -16.66 -5.94
N ALA A 72 7.36 -15.35 -5.76
CA ALA A 72 6.17 -14.74 -5.18
C ALA A 72 4.90 -15.05 -5.99
N LEU A 73 4.98 -15.04 -7.33
CA LEU A 73 3.83 -15.30 -8.21
C LEU A 73 3.45 -16.79 -8.32
N THR A 74 4.39 -17.71 -8.22
CA THR A 74 4.17 -19.12 -8.63
C THR A 74 4.15 -20.12 -7.49
N ARG A 75 4.92 -19.87 -6.41
CA ARG A 75 5.15 -20.86 -5.35
C ARG A 75 5.26 -20.27 -3.94
N GLY A 76 5.27 -18.94 -3.81
CA GLY A 76 5.37 -18.25 -2.54
C GLY A 76 4.05 -18.30 -1.76
N PRO A 77 4.06 -17.85 -0.49
CA PRO A 77 2.86 -17.83 0.33
C PRO A 77 1.66 -17.11 -0.30
N PHE A 78 1.88 -16.10 -1.14
CA PHE A 78 0.82 -15.38 -1.87
C PHE A 78 0.44 -15.98 -3.24
N ALA A 79 0.94 -17.17 -3.58
CA ALA A 79 0.68 -17.80 -4.87
C ALA A 79 -0.66 -18.56 -4.95
N THR A 80 -1.22 -19.02 -3.81
CA THR A 80 -2.49 -19.76 -3.78
C THR A 80 -3.39 -19.33 -2.62
N PRO A 81 -4.72 -19.51 -2.69
CA PRO A 81 -5.61 -19.14 -1.60
C PRO A 81 -5.31 -19.84 -0.26
N PRO A 82 -5.04 -21.16 -0.19
CA PRO A 82 -4.71 -21.81 1.08
C PRO A 82 -3.40 -21.31 1.71
N THR A 83 -2.36 -21.09 0.89
CA THR A 83 -1.07 -20.58 1.39
C THR A 83 -1.17 -19.12 1.84
N GLU A 84 -1.97 -18.30 1.15
CA GLU A 84 -2.22 -16.92 1.56
C GLU A 84 -2.98 -16.88 2.89
N LEU A 85 -4.02 -17.72 3.01
CA LEU A 85 -4.82 -17.83 4.22
C LEU A 85 -3.98 -18.27 5.42
N THR A 86 -3.00 -19.14 5.19
CA THR A 86 -2.04 -19.57 6.21
C THR A 86 -1.24 -18.39 6.77
N VAL A 87 -0.66 -17.55 5.90
CA VAL A 87 0.07 -16.35 6.34
C VAL A 87 -0.85 -15.33 7.00
N ALA A 88 -2.03 -15.09 6.42
CA ALA A 88 -3.04 -14.20 6.99
C ALA A 88 -3.41 -14.58 8.43
N TYR A 89 -3.57 -15.88 8.67
CA TYR A 89 -3.83 -16.45 9.99
C TYR A 89 -2.64 -16.31 10.93
N ILE A 90 -1.43 -16.67 10.50
CA ILE A 90 -0.22 -16.56 11.33
C ILE A 90 -0.02 -15.11 11.79
N LEU A 91 -0.11 -14.15 10.86
CA LEU A 91 -0.03 -12.73 11.20
C LEU A 91 -1.14 -12.30 12.17
N GLY A 92 -2.36 -12.80 11.98
CA GLY A 92 -3.51 -12.54 12.85
C GLY A 92 -3.31 -13.04 14.28
N VAL A 93 -2.70 -14.22 14.45
CA VAL A 93 -2.34 -14.81 15.74
C VAL A 93 -1.20 -14.04 16.42
N LEU A 94 -0.16 -13.69 15.67
CA LEU A 94 1.06 -13.11 16.24
C LEU A 94 0.94 -11.62 16.56
N LEU A 95 0.12 -10.86 15.81
CA LEU A 95 0.08 -9.41 15.92
C LEU A 95 -1.13 -8.86 16.68
N ILE A 96 -2.26 -9.58 16.72
CA ILE A 96 -3.50 -9.10 17.35
C ILE A 96 -3.93 -10.08 18.45
N ALA A 97 -3.93 -9.60 19.70
CA ALA A 97 -4.35 -10.39 20.86
C ALA A 97 -5.86 -10.67 20.85
N SER A 98 -6.29 -11.79 21.47
CA SER A 98 -7.70 -12.21 21.50
C SER A 98 -8.67 -11.12 22.03
N PRO A 99 -8.37 -10.36 23.09
CA PRO A 99 -9.26 -9.28 23.53
C PRO A 99 -9.38 -8.14 22.51
N ALA A 100 -8.37 -7.92 21.67
CA ALA A 100 -8.43 -6.93 20.59
C ALA A 100 -9.29 -7.43 19.43
N TRP A 101 -9.17 -8.72 19.04
CA TRP A 101 -10.08 -9.36 18.09
C TRP A 101 -11.53 -9.32 18.56
N GLN A 102 -11.77 -9.54 19.86
CA GLN A 102 -13.09 -9.42 20.46
C GLN A 102 -13.64 -7.99 20.29
N LEU A 103 -12.86 -6.97 20.65
CA LEU A 103 -13.27 -5.57 20.51
C LEU A 103 -13.57 -5.18 19.04
N LEU A 104 -12.80 -5.70 18.08
CA LEU A 104 -13.06 -5.50 16.64
C LEU A 104 -14.40 -6.14 16.24
N THR A 105 -14.65 -7.36 16.70
CA THR A 105 -15.89 -8.09 16.44
C THR A 105 -17.10 -7.37 17.00
N GLU A 106 -17.01 -6.87 18.24
CA GLU A 106 -18.06 -6.03 18.88
C GLU A 106 -18.32 -4.72 18.12
N CYS A 107 -17.34 -4.22 17.37
CA CYS A 107 -17.46 -3.00 16.57
C CYS A 107 -17.90 -3.28 15.12
N THR A 108 -18.21 -4.53 14.77
CA THR A 108 -18.74 -4.85 13.43
C THR A 108 -20.16 -4.29 13.32
N ALA A 109 -20.32 -3.25 12.51
CA ALA A 109 -21.56 -2.49 12.40
C ALA A 109 -21.87 -2.12 10.93
N SER A 110 -23.06 -1.54 10.71
CA SER A 110 -23.43 -0.89 9.45
C SER A 110 -23.92 0.53 9.75
N PRO A 111 -23.25 1.60 9.26
CA PRO A 111 -22.01 1.57 8.47
C PRO A 111 -20.84 0.93 9.24
N ARG A 112 -19.92 0.26 8.52
CA ARG A 112 -18.74 -0.40 9.13
C ARG A 112 -17.95 0.61 9.95
N ALA A 113 -17.20 0.22 10.97
CA ALA A 113 -16.32 1.18 11.64
C ALA A 113 -15.11 1.56 10.77
N LEU A 114 -14.43 2.67 11.07
CA LEU A 114 -13.11 3.02 10.51
C LEU A 114 -12.01 2.66 11.49
N LEU A 115 -11.01 1.93 11.03
CA LEU A 115 -9.82 1.63 11.80
C LEU A 115 -8.63 2.39 11.23
N PHE A 116 -8.04 3.28 12.04
CA PHE A 116 -6.77 3.92 11.72
C PHE A 116 -5.62 3.16 12.36
N VAL A 117 -4.72 2.64 11.53
CA VAL A 117 -3.54 1.90 11.97
C VAL A 117 -2.31 2.80 11.99
N SER A 118 -1.65 2.89 13.15
CA SER A 118 -0.35 3.52 13.35
C SER A 118 0.65 2.44 13.73
N PRO A 119 1.31 1.77 12.77
CA PRO A 119 2.26 0.72 13.05
C PRO A 119 3.56 1.30 13.66
N SER A 120 4.38 0.42 14.25
CA SER A 120 5.79 0.73 14.48
C SER A 120 6.58 0.55 13.18
N ALA A 121 7.85 0.97 13.16
CA ALA A 121 8.62 0.97 11.92
C ALA A 121 8.80 -0.42 11.32
N ARG A 122 8.96 -1.43 12.18
CA ARG A 122 9.11 -2.82 11.78
C ARG A 122 7.82 -3.40 11.19
N LEU A 123 6.67 -2.94 11.68
CA LEU A 123 5.35 -3.40 11.24
C LEU A 123 4.76 -2.57 10.09
N ALA A 124 5.53 -1.63 9.52
CA ALA A 124 5.05 -0.71 8.50
C ALA A 124 4.57 -1.40 7.21
N ARG A 125 5.05 -2.62 6.92
CA ARG A 125 4.68 -3.40 5.71
C ARG A 125 3.51 -4.35 5.92
N VAL A 126 3.00 -4.49 7.15
CA VAL A 126 1.93 -5.45 7.45
C VAL A 126 0.65 -5.06 6.70
N PRO A 127 0.07 -5.97 5.89
CA PRO A 127 -1.19 -5.72 5.22
C PRO A 127 -2.35 -5.90 6.20
N TRP A 128 -2.55 -4.93 7.09
CA TRP A 128 -3.48 -5.03 8.23
C TRP A 128 -4.87 -5.57 7.85
N GLY A 129 -5.44 -5.10 6.75
CA GLY A 129 -6.74 -5.58 6.27
C GLY A 129 -6.79 -7.07 5.93
N LEU A 130 -5.66 -7.68 5.57
CA LEU A 130 -5.51 -9.09 5.18
C LEU A 130 -5.39 -10.04 6.38
N LEU A 131 -5.15 -9.56 7.60
CA LEU A 131 -5.05 -10.44 8.77
C LEU A 131 -6.35 -11.22 8.99
N ALA A 132 -6.22 -12.52 9.26
CA ALA A 132 -7.34 -13.42 9.49
C ALA A 132 -7.65 -13.55 10.97
N LEU A 133 -8.94 -13.61 11.31
CA LEU A 133 -9.41 -13.93 12.65
C LEU A 133 -9.12 -15.41 12.98
N PRO A 134 -8.34 -15.71 14.03
CA PRO A 134 -8.14 -17.10 14.47
C PRO A 134 -9.35 -17.63 15.26
N LYS A 135 -9.71 -18.89 15.04
CA LYS A 135 -10.59 -19.68 15.92
C LYS A 135 -9.82 -20.38 17.03
N SER A 136 -8.63 -20.85 16.69
CA SER A 136 -7.70 -21.55 17.55
C SER A 136 -6.29 -21.12 17.20
N GLY A 137 -5.31 -21.51 18.01
CA GLY A 137 -3.92 -21.19 17.79
C GLY A 137 -3.01 -21.99 18.72
N PRO A 138 -1.69 -21.79 18.60
CA PRO A 138 -0.76 -22.36 19.55
C PRO A 138 -1.15 -21.97 20.98
N THR A 139 -1.03 -22.93 21.89
CA THR A 139 -1.27 -22.69 23.31
C THR A 139 -0.29 -21.65 23.86
N THR A 140 -0.66 -21.00 24.96
CA THR A 140 0.25 -20.07 25.65
C THR A 140 1.57 -20.75 26.01
N GLU A 141 1.54 -22.02 26.41
CA GLU A 141 2.74 -22.80 26.74
C GLU A 141 3.64 -23.01 25.52
N GLU A 142 3.07 -23.34 24.36
CA GLU A 142 3.83 -23.47 23.11
C GLU A 142 4.49 -22.16 22.68
N LEU A 143 3.77 -21.03 22.77
CA LEU A 143 4.32 -19.71 22.47
C LEU A 143 5.42 -19.32 23.46
N VAL A 144 5.23 -19.58 24.75
CA VAL A 144 6.25 -19.32 25.79
C VAL A 144 7.51 -20.14 25.50
N ARG A 145 7.36 -21.44 25.19
CA ARG A 145 8.48 -22.31 24.86
C ARG A 145 9.22 -21.85 23.60
N ALA A 146 8.49 -21.59 22.51
CA ALA A 146 9.08 -21.13 21.25
C ALA A 146 9.87 -19.83 21.42
N ARG A 147 9.37 -18.91 22.26
CA ARG A 147 10.09 -17.67 22.60
C ARG A 147 11.36 -17.94 23.41
N ALA A 148 11.26 -18.74 24.47
CA ALA A 148 12.40 -19.05 25.34
C ALA A 148 13.54 -19.71 24.57
N GLU A 149 13.23 -20.60 23.63
CA GLU A 149 14.22 -21.29 22.79
C GLU A 149 14.90 -20.36 21.76
N SER A 150 14.29 -19.21 21.46
CA SER A 150 14.75 -18.27 20.42
C SER A 150 15.59 -17.12 20.96
N ILE A 151 15.74 -17.04 22.28
CA ILE A 151 16.58 -16.07 22.98
C ILE A 151 17.83 -16.80 23.46
N THR A 152 18.97 -16.47 22.88
CA THR A 152 20.26 -17.08 23.22
C THR A 152 21.28 -16.02 23.61
N LEU A 153 22.45 -16.47 24.09
CA LEU A 153 23.59 -15.58 24.35
C LEU A 153 24.08 -14.84 23.10
N SER A 154 23.80 -15.35 21.90
CA SER A 154 24.19 -14.72 20.63
C SER A 154 23.16 -13.73 20.10
N GLY A 155 22.01 -13.57 20.76
CA GLY A 155 20.95 -12.64 20.38
C GLY A 155 19.57 -13.28 20.29
N VAL A 156 18.63 -12.54 19.71
CA VAL A 156 17.25 -12.99 19.52
C VAL A 156 17.05 -13.41 18.06
N SER A 157 16.39 -14.54 17.86
CA SER A 157 16.03 -15.06 16.54
C SER A 157 14.49 -15.17 16.38
N PRO A 158 13.97 -15.28 15.14
CA PRO A 158 12.56 -15.55 14.91
C PRO A 158 12.09 -16.82 15.63
N ALA A 159 10.97 -16.73 16.35
CA ALA A 159 10.37 -17.85 17.05
C ALA A 159 9.99 -18.99 16.09
N ARG A 160 10.44 -20.21 16.38
CA ARG A 160 10.04 -21.42 15.66
C ARG A 160 8.80 -22.02 16.32
N ILE A 161 7.64 -21.70 15.78
CA ILE A 161 6.35 -22.15 16.31
C ILE A 161 5.96 -23.45 15.58
N PRO A 162 5.64 -24.54 16.30
CA PRO A 162 5.22 -25.80 15.67
C PRO A 162 3.77 -25.69 15.20
N TRP A 163 3.57 -24.99 14.09
CA TRP A 163 2.26 -24.81 13.46
C TRP A 163 1.63 -26.15 13.09
N GLN A 164 0.50 -26.49 13.70
CA GLN A 164 -0.26 -27.71 13.39
C GLN A 164 -1.26 -27.49 12.26
N LEU A 165 -0.81 -26.94 11.13
CA LEU A 165 -1.66 -26.43 10.05
C LEU A 165 -1.85 -27.45 8.92
N ALA A 166 -2.32 -28.66 9.26
CA ALA A 166 -2.63 -29.68 8.26
C ALA A 166 -3.80 -29.25 7.36
N ASP A 167 -4.84 -28.67 7.95
CA ASP A 167 -5.91 -27.94 7.26
C ASP A 167 -6.08 -26.57 7.93
N ILE A 168 -5.86 -25.50 7.18
CA ILE A 168 -5.96 -24.14 7.72
C ILE A 168 -7.41 -23.78 8.13
N ASN A 169 -8.41 -24.43 7.54
CA ASN A 169 -9.82 -24.15 7.84
C ASN A 169 -10.25 -24.60 9.25
N ASP A 170 -9.50 -25.53 9.85
CA ASP A 170 -9.68 -25.94 11.25
C ASP A 170 -9.31 -24.82 12.23
N HIS A 171 -8.47 -23.87 11.80
CA HIS A 171 -7.91 -22.82 12.64
C HIS A 171 -8.52 -21.43 12.38
N THR A 172 -9.20 -21.22 11.25
CA THR A 172 -9.85 -19.95 10.91
C THR A 172 -11.02 -20.17 9.93
N ASP A 173 -12.05 -19.33 9.99
CA ASP A 173 -13.10 -19.26 8.96
C ASP A 173 -12.66 -18.45 7.73
N GLY A 174 -11.43 -17.92 7.74
CA GLY A 174 -10.93 -17.02 6.72
C GLY A 174 -11.49 -15.60 6.79
N TYR A 175 -12.24 -15.25 7.84
CA TYR A 175 -12.78 -13.90 8.02
C TYR A 175 -11.64 -12.89 8.27
N ARG A 176 -11.59 -11.83 7.47
CA ARG A 176 -10.48 -10.87 7.42
C ARG A 176 -10.77 -9.59 8.22
N LEU A 177 -9.73 -8.91 8.69
CA LEU A 177 -9.88 -7.61 9.36
C LEU A 177 -10.65 -6.59 8.50
N MET A 178 -10.36 -6.54 7.19
CA MET A 178 -11.07 -5.66 6.25
C MET A 178 -12.56 -6.00 6.06
N GLU A 179 -13.01 -7.20 6.47
CA GLU A 179 -14.43 -7.55 6.48
C GLU A 179 -15.15 -7.03 7.73
N MET A 180 -14.43 -6.77 8.83
CA MET A 180 -14.99 -6.18 10.06
C MET A 180 -15.08 -4.64 9.98
N VAL A 181 -14.03 -4.01 9.46
CA VAL A 181 -13.83 -2.55 9.45
C VAL A 181 -13.24 -2.08 8.12
N ASP A 182 -13.41 -0.80 7.77
CA ASP A 182 -12.55 -0.21 6.74
C ASP A 182 -11.22 0.19 7.38
N VAL A 183 -10.10 -0.23 6.78
CA VAL A 183 -8.74 -0.05 7.31
C VAL A 183 -8.06 1.09 6.56
N LEU A 184 -7.64 2.10 7.30
CA LEU A 184 -6.82 3.21 6.83
C LEU A 184 -5.54 3.30 7.66
N MET A 185 -4.50 3.87 7.08
CA MET A 185 -3.29 4.21 7.81
C MET A 185 -3.47 5.58 8.46
N ALA A 186 -3.13 5.68 9.74
CA ALA A 186 -2.95 6.96 10.38
C ALA A 186 -1.79 7.70 9.71
N VAL A 187 -1.81 9.02 9.73
CA VAL A 187 -0.66 9.83 9.33
C VAL A 187 0.14 10.18 10.60
N PRO A 188 1.49 10.17 10.54
CA PRO A 188 2.31 10.55 11.67
C PRO A 188 1.89 11.91 12.25
N GLN A 189 1.75 12.00 13.57
CA GLN A 189 1.13 13.16 14.23
C GLN A 189 1.91 14.46 13.99
N ASN A 190 3.25 14.38 13.88
CA ASN A 190 4.10 15.50 13.50
C ASN A 190 3.73 16.05 12.11
N ILE A 191 3.37 15.19 11.15
CA ILE A 191 2.92 15.61 9.82
C ILE A 191 1.51 16.18 9.86
N VAL A 192 0.57 15.54 10.58
CA VAL A 192 -0.82 16.02 10.73
C VAL A 192 -0.84 17.44 11.29
N HIS A 193 -0.02 17.72 12.30
CA HIS A 193 0.05 19.01 12.99
C HIS A 193 1.04 20.02 12.39
N SER A 194 1.70 19.67 11.28
CA SER A 194 2.61 20.60 10.60
C SER A 194 1.85 21.73 9.90
N PRO A 195 2.38 22.97 9.86
CA PRO A 195 1.78 24.06 9.10
C PRO A 195 1.71 23.70 7.60
N ARG A 196 0.50 23.64 7.06
CA ARG A 196 0.23 23.39 5.63
C ARG A 196 -1.05 24.10 5.19
N ARG A 197 -1.30 24.11 3.88
CA ARG A 197 -2.57 24.58 3.31
C ARG A 197 -3.33 23.36 2.75
N PRO A 198 -4.26 22.77 3.51
CA PRO A 198 -5.02 21.63 3.02
C PRO A 198 -5.81 21.98 1.76
N ALA A 199 -5.75 21.11 0.76
CA ALA A 199 -6.63 21.18 -0.39
C ALA A 199 -7.89 20.38 -0.07
N SER A 200 -9.03 21.05 0.14
CA SER A 200 -10.30 20.38 0.45
C SER A 200 -10.85 19.65 -0.78
N TRP A 201 -11.22 18.38 -0.62
CA TRP A 201 -11.91 17.61 -1.66
C TRP A 201 -13.16 18.32 -2.18
N GLY A 202 -14.06 18.76 -1.28
CA GLY A 202 -15.30 19.41 -1.68
C GLY A 202 -15.09 20.72 -2.46
N ALA A 203 -13.95 21.40 -2.28
CA ALA A 203 -13.62 22.62 -3.00
C ALA A 203 -12.97 22.36 -4.38
N ARG A 204 -12.40 21.17 -4.60
CA ARG A 204 -11.65 20.84 -5.83
C ARG A 204 -12.18 19.64 -6.60
N GLN A 205 -13.23 18.96 -6.14
CA GLN A 205 -13.73 17.71 -6.75
C GLN A 205 -14.05 17.83 -8.26
N ASP A 206 -14.48 19.00 -8.72
CA ASP A 206 -14.81 19.27 -10.12
C ASP A 206 -13.59 19.68 -10.98
N GLY A 207 -12.41 19.81 -10.36
CA GLY A 207 -11.16 20.15 -11.04
C GLY A 207 -10.61 18.99 -11.89
N PRO A 208 -9.60 19.26 -12.74
CA PRO A 208 -9.07 18.25 -13.63
C PRO A 208 -8.27 17.16 -12.90
N VAL A 209 -8.18 15.99 -13.50
CA VAL A 209 -7.40 14.86 -12.98
C VAL A 209 -5.99 14.90 -13.58
N LEU A 210 -4.96 15.02 -12.75
CA LEU A 210 -3.55 14.99 -13.17
C LEU A 210 -3.03 13.56 -13.24
N LEU A 211 -2.62 13.13 -14.43
CA LEU A 211 -2.21 11.76 -14.74
C LEU A 211 -0.73 11.70 -15.12
N ILE A 212 0.02 10.85 -14.42
CA ILE A 212 1.43 10.56 -14.68
C ILE A 212 1.57 9.04 -14.80
N LEU A 213 1.39 8.54 -16.03
CA LEU A 213 1.22 7.11 -16.29
C LEU A 213 2.46 6.53 -16.98
N ASP A 214 3.23 5.75 -16.21
CA ASP A 214 4.46 5.06 -16.63
C ASP A 214 5.41 6.01 -17.40
N PRO A 215 5.84 7.14 -16.82
CA PRO A 215 6.70 8.09 -17.54
C PRO A 215 8.01 7.42 -17.96
N ARG A 216 8.58 7.85 -19.09
CA ARG A 216 9.86 7.32 -19.56
C ARG A 216 11.00 7.88 -18.72
N VAL A 217 11.69 7.00 -18.01
CA VAL A 217 12.91 7.32 -17.29
C VAL A 217 14.05 7.54 -18.31
N PRO A 218 14.75 8.69 -18.31
CA PRO A 218 15.85 8.95 -19.24
C PRO A 218 16.95 7.90 -19.16
N GLY A 219 17.50 7.51 -20.32
CA GLY A 219 18.55 6.48 -20.43
C GLY A 219 18.07 5.04 -20.21
N GLN A 220 16.76 4.79 -20.01
CA GLN A 220 16.22 3.47 -19.69
C GLN A 220 15.45 2.86 -20.87
N LEU A 221 15.81 1.63 -21.23
CA LEU A 221 15.08 0.84 -22.22
C LEU A 221 13.76 0.32 -21.64
N PRO A 222 12.74 0.01 -22.47
CA PRO A 222 11.46 -0.49 -21.99
C PRO A 222 11.53 -1.79 -21.17
N ASP A 223 12.57 -2.60 -21.36
CA ASP A 223 12.83 -3.88 -20.69
C ASP A 223 13.92 -3.80 -19.62
N SER A 224 14.44 -2.60 -19.33
CA SER A 224 15.41 -2.40 -18.25
C SER A 224 14.75 -2.39 -16.86
N ALA A 225 15.58 -2.31 -15.81
CA ALA A 225 15.10 -2.25 -14.42
C ALA A 225 14.14 -1.08 -14.13
N LEU A 226 14.31 0.04 -14.83
CA LEU A 226 13.43 1.22 -14.78
C LEU A 226 12.66 1.38 -16.10
N GLY A 227 12.38 0.26 -16.77
CA GLY A 227 11.63 0.16 -18.01
C GLY A 227 10.12 0.37 -17.83
N SER A 228 9.30 -0.26 -18.67
CA SER A 228 7.85 -0.09 -18.62
C SER A 228 7.19 -0.91 -17.52
N VAL A 229 6.38 -0.24 -16.70
CA VAL A 229 5.56 -0.88 -15.66
C VAL A 229 4.27 -1.45 -16.25
N LEU A 230 3.65 -0.72 -17.18
CA LEU A 230 2.32 -1.02 -17.74
C LEU A 230 2.37 -1.72 -19.10
N GLY A 231 3.57 -2.01 -19.60
CA GLY A 231 3.80 -2.55 -20.94
C GLY A 231 3.56 -1.52 -22.05
N ARG A 232 3.52 -2.01 -23.29
CA ARG A 232 3.34 -1.14 -24.46
C ARG A 232 1.90 -0.58 -24.50
N PRO A 233 1.71 0.75 -24.45
CA PRO A 233 0.37 1.33 -24.52
C PRO A 233 -0.19 1.14 -25.94
N THR A 234 -1.46 0.75 -26.01
CA THR A 234 -2.24 0.66 -27.25
C THR A 234 -3.65 1.16 -26.99
N ALA A 235 -4.35 1.65 -28.03
CA ALA A 235 -5.72 2.13 -27.90
C ALA A 235 -6.71 1.06 -27.41
N HIS A 236 -6.39 -0.22 -27.60
CA HIS A 236 -7.20 -1.36 -27.16
C HIS A 236 -6.79 -1.90 -25.78
N SER A 237 -5.73 -1.35 -25.16
CA SER A 237 -5.38 -1.75 -23.80
C SER A 237 -6.46 -1.30 -22.82
N ARG A 238 -6.72 -2.12 -21.79
CA ARG A 238 -7.70 -1.84 -20.73
C ARG A 238 -7.53 -0.45 -20.11
N LEU A 239 -6.28 -0.03 -19.89
CA LEU A 239 -5.99 1.30 -19.32
C LEU A 239 -6.28 2.43 -20.29
N ALA A 240 -5.92 2.30 -21.57
CA ALA A 240 -6.24 3.33 -22.56
C ALA A 240 -7.76 3.50 -22.72
N GLN A 241 -8.53 2.41 -22.69
CA GLN A 241 -9.99 2.44 -22.71
C GLN A 241 -10.56 3.13 -21.47
N HIS A 242 -10.11 2.73 -20.26
CA HIS A 242 -10.54 3.35 -19.01
C HIS A 242 -10.27 4.86 -18.97
N PHE A 243 -9.07 5.30 -19.36
CA PHE A 243 -8.76 6.73 -19.37
C PHE A 243 -9.44 7.49 -20.52
N ALA A 244 -9.78 6.83 -21.64
CA ALA A 244 -10.63 7.44 -22.66
C ALA A 244 -12.06 7.68 -22.13
N GLU A 245 -12.62 6.76 -21.35
CA GLU A 245 -13.90 6.96 -20.66
C GLU A 245 -13.82 8.04 -19.58
N LEU A 246 -12.69 8.15 -18.86
CA LEU A 246 -12.45 9.23 -17.91
C LEU A 246 -12.42 10.60 -18.60
N MET A 247 -11.69 10.72 -19.71
CA MET A 247 -11.56 11.95 -20.50
C MET A 247 -12.89 12.48 -21.05
N GLN A 248 -13.89 11.61 -21.23
CA GLN A 248 -15.25 12.02 -21.63
C GLN A 248 -16.04 12.67 -20.49
N ARG A 249 -15.68 12.37 -19.23
CA ARG A 249 -16.41 12.80 -18.03
C ARG A 249 -15.72 13.92 -17.27
N HIS A 250 -14.39 13.95 -17.28
CA HIS A 250 -13.58 14.92 -16.56
C HIS A 250 -12.47 15.50 -17.45
N PRO A 251 -12.14 16.80 -17.29
CA PRO A 251 -10.92 17.32 -17.86
C PRO A 251 -9.72 16.59 -17.22
N VAL A 252 -8.70 16.27 -18.03
CA VAL A 252 -7.46 15.63 -17.59
C VAL A 252 -6.26 16.53 -17.84
N LEU A 253 -5.22 16.36 -17.03
CA LEU A 253 -3.91 16.97 -17.20
C LEU A 253 -2.87 15.86 -17.40
N PRO A 254 -2.02 15.92 -18.43
CA PRO A 254 -2.01 16.91 -19.50
C PRO A 254 -3.22 16.75 -20.43
N SER A 255 -3.59 17.84 -21.12
CA SER A 255 -4.57 17.76 -22.21
C SER A 255 -3.96 17.01 -23.40
N VAL A 256 -4.68 16.01 -23.91
CA VAL A 256 -4.25 15.15 -25.03
C VAL A 256 -5.44 14.84 -25.93
N GLN A 257 -5.19 14.45 -27.18
CA GLN A 257 -6.27 14.07 -28.11
C GLN A 257 -6.71 12.62 -27.93
N ALA A 258 -5.76 11.71 -27.68
CA ALA A 258 -6.05 10.31 -27.41
C ALA A 258 -5.44 9.84 -26.08
N ALA A 259 -6.17 9.00 -25.34
CA ALA A 259 -5.75 8.48 -24.03
C ALA A 259 -4.38 7.77 -24.07
N VAL A 260 -4.00 7.17 -25.21
CA VAL A 260 -2.69 6.51 -25.39
C VAL A 260 -1.51 7.48 -25.21
N GLU A 261 -1.71 8.78 -25.44
CA GLU A 261 -0.68 9.84 -25.29
C GLU A 261 -0.38 10.22 -23.83
N LEU A 262 -1.21 9.75 -22.88
CA LEU A 262 -0.97 9.92 -21.44
C LEU A 262 0.17 9.03 -20.94
N PHE A 263 0.47 7.95 -21.65
CA PHE A 263 1.42 6.93 -21.22
C PHE A 263 2.82 7.18 -21.78
N ARG A 264 3.86 6.77 -21.04
CA ARG A 264 5.25 6.75 -21.53
C ARG A 264 5.73 8.12 -22.02
N ARG A 265 5.24 9.20 -21.40
CA ARG A 265 5.64 10.58 -21.70
C ARG A 265 7.11 10.82 -21.36
N GLN A 266 7.78 11.62 -22.18
CA GLN A 266 9.20 11.98 -22.04
C GLN A 266 9.42 13.39 -21.48
N ASP A 267 8.34 14.16 -21.36
CA ASP A 267 8.32 15.54 -20.85
C ASP A 267 7.76 15.63 -19.42
N ALA A 268 7.29 14.51 -18.85
CA ALA A 268 6.71 14.45 -17.52
C ALA A 268 7.79 14.50 -16.42
N ASP A 269 8.52 15.60 -16.35
CA ASP A 269 9.55 15.88 -15.34
C ASP A 269 9.00 16.68 -14.13
N ARG A 270 9.88 17.03 -13.18
CA ARG A 270 9.50 17.77 -11.96
C ARG A 270 9.02 19.20 -12.22
N ASN A 271 9.51 19.86 -13.27
CA ASN A 271 9.11 21.22 -13.62
C ASN A 271 7.74 21.19 -14.29
N TRP A 272 7.53 20.21 -15.18
CA TRP A 272 6.23 19.92 -15.77
C TRP A 272 5.18 19.60 -14.71
N LEU A 273 5.52 18.77 -13.71
CA LEU A 273 4.65 18.49 -12.58
C LEU A 273 4.29 19.78 -11.82
N ALA A 274 5.29 20.59 -11.47
CA ALA A 274 5.08 21.85 -10.78
C ALA A 274 4.15 22.78 -11.57
N GLN A 275 4.32 22.87 -12.89
CA GLN A 275 3.48 23.66 -13.76
C GLN A 275 2.02 23.16 -13.78
N LEU A 276 1.79 21.86 -13.93
CA LEU A 276 0.43 21.31 -13.97
C LEU A 276 -0.29 21.43 -12.63
N LEU A 277 0.42 21.34 -11.51
CA LEU A 277 -0.17 21.56 -10.17
C LEU A 277 -0.71 22.99 -9.97
N THR A 278 -0.20 23.99 -10.70
CA THR A 278 -0.74 25.36 -10.64
C THR A 278 -2.19 25.45 -11.14
N GLN A 279 -2.64 24.47 -11.93
CA GLN A 279 -4.02 24.38 -12.43
C GLN A 279 -4.98 23.77 -11.40
N GLN A 280 -4.51 23.54 -10.16
CA GLN A 280 -5.31 23.05 -9.03
C GLN A 280 -6.12 21.79 -9.36
N PRO A 281 -5.46 20.69 -9.76
CA PRO A 281 -6.17 19.45 -10.04
C PRO A 281 -6.99 18.98 -8.83
N SER A 282 -8.05 18.24 -9.11
CA SER A 282 -8.85 17.55 -8.10
C SER A 282 -8.07 16.38 -7.50
N ARG A 283 -7.28 15.70 -8.32
CA ARG A 283 -6.59 14.45 -8.00
C ARG A 283 -5.28 14.33 -8.79
N LEU A 284 -4.28 13.67 -8.21
CA LEU A 284 -3.06 13.25 -8.90
C LEU A 284 -2.95 11.74 -8.86
N MET A 285 -2.71 11.12 -10.00
CA MET A 285 -2.41 9.70 -10.11
C MET A 285 -1.03 9.49 -10.73
N TYR A 286 -0.13 8.93 -9.95
CA TYR A 286 1.18 8.48 -10.38
C TYR A 286 1.20 6.95 -10.47
N VAL A 287 1.62 6.42 -11.61
CA VAL A 287 1.88 5.00 -11.82
C VAL A 287 3.26 4.89 -12.44
N GLY A 288 4.20 4.22 -11.76
CA GLY A 288 5.58 4.19 -12.24
C GLY A 288 6.54 3.58 -11.24
N HIS A 289 7.81 3.94 -11.37
CA HIS A 289 8.87 3.44 -10.48
C HIS A 289 9.04 4.35 -9.28
N ALA A 290 9.29 3.74 -8.13
CA ALA A 290 9.79 4.43 -6.96
C ALA A 290 11.05 3.71 -6.45
N SER A 291 12.00 4.51 -5.96
CA SER A 291 13.11 3.99 -5.16
C SER A 291 12.73 4.06 -3.69
N SER A 292 12.94 2.96 -2.98
CA SER A 292 12.85 2.96 -1.52
C SER A 292 13.88 3.91 -0.94
N ALA A 293 13.54 4.51 0.19
CA ALA A 293 14.48 5.28 0.99
C ALA A 293 15.66 4.41 1.45
N ASP A 294 16.88 4.93 1.31
CA ASP A 294 18.10 4.36 1.87
C ASP A 294 18.55 5.20 3.06
N GLY A 295 18.60 4.58 4.25
CA GLY A 295 18.89 5.23 5.53
C GLY A 295 17.77 6.14 6.09
N SER A 296 17.17 7.01 5.28
CA SER A 296 16.21 8.04 5.71
C SER A 296 15.00 8.16 4.78
N ALA A 297 13.80 8.33 5.36
CA ALA A 297 12.53 8.35 4.63
C ALA A 297 12.47 9.41 3.52
N ASP A 298 13.09 10.57 3.75
CA ASP A 298 13.12 11.70 2.83
C ASP A 298 13.86 11.41 1.50
N ARG A 299 14.62 10.31 1.45
CA ARG A 299 15.30 9.80 0.24
C ARG A 299 14.42 8.94 -0.66
N ALA A 300 13.22 8.55 -0.22
CA ALA A 300 12.27 7.86 -1.08
C ALA A 300 11.95 8.74 -2.29
N ALA A 301 11.96 8.17 -3.50
CA ALA A 301 11.95 8.97 -4.72
C ALA A 301 11.03 8.41 -5.79
N LEU A 302 10.36 9.31 -6.52
CA LEU A 302 9.61 8.99 -7.74
C LEU A 302 10.51 9.14 -8.96
N HIS A 303 10.38 8.20 -9.90
CA HIS A 303 11.07 8.28 -11.18
C HIS A 303 10.17 8.94 -12.23
N LEU A 304 10.52 10.19 -12.55
CA LEU A 304 9.89 10.99 -13.60
C LEU A 304 10.81 11.07 -14.83
N ALA A 305 10.40 11.82 -15.86
CA ALA A 305 11.23 12.09 -17.03
C ALA A 305 12.38 13.08 -16.76
N CYS A 306 12.79 13.25 -15.49
CA CYS A 306 13.84 14.17 -15.08
C CYS A 306 15.21 13.72 -15.61
N THR A 307 15.88 14.57 -16.40
CA THR A 307 17.25 14.31 -16.82
C THR A 307 18.23 14.59 -15.68
N ALA A 308 19.45 14.03 -15.75
CA ALA A 308 20.51 14.23 -14.78
C ALA A 308 20.89 15.70 -14.56
N GLY A 309 20.68 16.54 -15.59
CA GLY A 309 20.97 17.97 -15.58
C GLY A 309 19.94 18.82 -14.83
N ILE A 310 18.74 18.28 -14.52
CA ILE A 310 17.76 19.01 -13.71
C ILE A 310 18.25 19.03 -12.25
N PRO A 311 18.28 20.20 -11.58
CA PRO A 311 18.63 20.28 -10.17
C PRO A 311 17.71 19.46 -9.26
N GLY A 312 18.29 18.84 -8.25
CA GLY A 312 17.57 18.01 -7.27
C GLY A 312 18.52 17.41 -6.24
N ASP A 313 17.95 16.98 -5.12
CA ASP A 313 18.66 16.42 -3.97
C ASP A 313 19.24 15.02 -4.24
N ALA A 314 18.56 14.16 -4.98
CA ALA A 314 19.09 12.82 -5.32
C ALA A 314 20.31 12.89 -6.25
N ASN A 315 21.27 11.97 -6.07
CA ASN A 315 22.32 11.71 -7.06
C ASN A 315 21.73 11.19 -8.39
N PRO A 316 22.31 11.54 -9.55
CA PRO A 316 21.90 10.95 -10.82
C PRO A 316 22.15 9.45 -10.90
N ILE A 317 21.27 8.75 -11.61
CA ILE A 317 21.40 7.36 -12.02
C ILE A 317 21.52 7.37 -13.56
N GLY A 318 22.75 7.39 -14.07
CA GLY A 318 23.00 7.63 -15.49
C GLY A 318 22.45 8.99 -15.94
N ASP A 319 21.61 9.00 -16.96
CA ASP A 319 21.01 10.21 -17.54
C ASP A 319 19.78 10.73 -16.79
N HIS A 320 19.43 10.13 -15.65
CA HIS A 320 18.20 10.41 -14.91
C HIS A 320 18.49 10.90 -13.49
N ARG A 321 17.70 11.87 -12.99
CA ARG A 321 17.70 12.25 -11.56
C ARG A 321 16.33 12.03 -10.91
N PRO A 322 16.21 11.10 -9.94
CA PRO A 322 14.96 10.87 -9.21
C PRO A 322 14.44 12.12 -8.49
N LEU A 323 13.12 12.20 -8.29
CA LEU A 323 12.47 13.26 -7.51
C LEU A 323 12.22 12.74 -6.07
N THR A 324 13.00 13.21 -5.10
CA THR A 324 12.91 12.71 -3.71
C THR A 324 11.74 13.32 -2.94
N ALA A 325 11.35 12.71 -1.82
CA ALA A 325 10.44 13.32 -0.85
C ALA A 325 11.00 14.66 -0.33
N ALA A 326 12.32 14.75 -0.09
CA ALA A 326 13.00 16.01 0.26
C ALA A 326 12.85 17.09 -0.83
N ASP A 327 13.01 16.74 -2.12
CA ASP A 327 12.77 17.65 -3.24
C ASP A 327 11.32 18.17 -3.21
N LEU A 328 10.34 17.28 -3.06
CA LEU A 328 8.92 17.62 -3.02
C LEU A 328 8.59 18.61 -1.88
N MET A 329 9.13 18.36 -0.68
CA MET A 329 8.96 19.24 0.48
C MET A 329 9.64 20.60 0.27
N THR A 330 10.83 20.61 -0.35
CA THR A 330 11.59 21.83 -0.66
C THR A 330 10.88 22.69 -1.71
N MET A 331 10.35 22.05 -2.75
CA MET A 331 9.60 22.71 -3.83
C MET A 331 8.25 23.26 -3.37
N ARG A 332 7.70 22.75 -2.25
CA ARG A 332 6.39 23.15 -1.69
C ARG A 332 5.27 23.10 -2.73
N LEU A 333 5.22 22.01 -3.49
CA LEU A 333 4.25 21.82 -4.56
C LEU A 333 2.82 21.77 -3.98
N PRO A 334 1.84 22.49 -4.59
CA PRO A 334 0.47 22.54 -4.08
C PRO A 334 -0.31 21.29 -4.49
N MET A 335 -0.13 20.22 -3.72
CA MET A 335 -0.73 18.93 -4.01
C MET A 335 -2.26 18.99 -4.02
N PRO A 336 -2.92 18.19 -4.88
CA PRO A 336 -4.37 18.07 -4.87
C PRO A 336 -4.86 17.34 -3.61
N PRO A 337 -6.16 17.42 -3.29
CA PRO A 337 -6.76 16.77 -2.13
C PRO A 337 -6.52 15.25 -2.10
N ARG A 338 -6.42 14.61 -3.27
CA ARG A 338 -6.26 13.16 -3.39
C ARG A 338 -5.08 12.82 -4.27
N VAL A 339 -4.22 11.95 -3.77
CA VAL A 339 -3.01 11.52 -4.46
C VAL A 339 -2.93 9.99 -4.46
N ALA A 340 -2.74 9.37 -5.62
CA ALA A 340 -2.43 7.96 -5.75
C ALA A 340 -0.97 7.80 -6.21
N LEU A 341 -0.17 7.04 -5.46
CA LEU A 341 1.22 6.69 -5.74
C LEU A 341 1.33 5.18 -5.95
N LEU A 342 1.01 4.69 -7.15
CA LEU A 342 1.13 3.27 -7.51
C LEU A 342 2.55 2.97 -8.00
N ALA A 343 3.46 2.82 -7.04
CA ALA A 343 4.88 2.61 -7.27
C ALA A 343 5.52 1.89 -6.09
N CYS A 344 6.51 1.03 -6.35
CA CYS A 344 7.08 0.11 -5.36
C CYS A 344 7.38 0.75 -3.99
N ALA A 345 6.74 0.22 -2.95
CA ALA A 345 6.91 0.66 -1.55
C ALA A 345 6.71 2.18 -1.33
N SER A 346 5.90 2.85 -2.16
CA SER A 346 5.61 4.30 -2.05
C SER A 346 4.96 4.72 -0.73
N GLY A 347 4.35 3.78 0.00
CA GLY A 347 3.73 4.00 1.32
C GLY A 347 4.65 3.69 2.50
N GLY A 348 5.96 3.58 2.25
CA GLY A 348 6.95 3.13 3.21
C GLY A 348 7.34 4.14 4.29
N ASP A 349 6.65 5.28 4.44
CA ASP A 349 6.98 6.35 5.39
C ASP A 349 7.19 5.82 6.82
N TYR A 350 6.33 4.93 7.28
CA TYR A 350 6.44 4.37 8.63
C TYR A 350 7.68 3.50 8.85
N ARG A 351 8.41 3.05 7.80
CA ARG A 351 9.60 2.19 7.95
C ARG A 351 10.78 2.88 8.66
N PHE A 352 10.66 4.18 8.93
CA PHE A 352 11.68 5.01 9.53
C PHE A 352 11.12 5.73 10.76
N ASP A 353 11.98 6.00 11.73
CA ASP A 353 11.60 6.74 12.94
C ASP A 353 11.09 8.15 12.60
N GLU A 354 11.75 8.80 11.62
CA GLU A 354 11.27 10.02 10.99
C GLU A 354 10.46 9.67 9.74
N ALA A 355 9.13 9.58 9.89
CA ALA A 355 8.20 9.24 8.82
C ALA A 355 7.93 10.43 7.87
N THR A 356 8.98 10.94 7.23
CA THR A 356 9.00 12.08 6.30
C THR A 356 9.18 11.62 4.83
N GLY A 357 8.51 10.54 4.46
CA GLY A 357 8.60 9.95 3.12
C GLY A 357 7.69 10.62 2.09
N LEU A 358 7.38 9.86 1.02
CA LEU A 358 6.58 10.35 -0.10
C LEU A 358 5.15 10.71 0.34
N VAL A 359 4.53 9.90 1.20
CA VAL A 359 3.16 10.16 1.68
C VAL A 359 3.13 11.45 2.50
N ALA A 360 4.08 11.63 3.41
CA ALA A 360 4.23 12.84 4.19
C ALA A 360 4.45 14.07 3.29
N ALA A 361 5.29 13.95 2.26
CA ALA A 361 5.51 15.03 1.29
C ALA A 361 4.21 15.43 0.57
N MET A 362 3.37 14.46 0.17
CA MET A 362 2.07 14.76 -0.45
C MET A 362 1.14 15.50 0.51
N ILE A 363 1.07 15.07 1.77
CA ILE A 363 0.20 15.66 2.79
C ILE A 363 0.65 17.07 3.15
N LEU A 364 1.96 17.28 3.35
CA LEU A 364 2.54 18.60 3.58
C LEU A 364 2.29 19.54 2.39
N GLY A 365 2.26 19.01 1.17
CA GLY A 365 1.87 19.74 -0.04
C GLY A 365 0.37 20.09 -0.12
N GLY A 366 -0.48 19.51 0.74
CA GLY A 366 -1.89 19.84 0.85
C GLY A 366 -2.86 18.66 0.70
N ALA A 367 -2.39 17.45 0.35
CA ALA A 367 -3.26 16.29 0.20
C ALA A 367 -3.96 15.91 1.51
N GLN A 368 -5.22 15.47 1.40
CA GLN A 368 -6.02 14.94 2.51
C GLN A 368 -6.11 13.41 2.48
N LEU A 369 -5.92 12.81 1.31
CA LEU A 369 -5.95 11.37 1.09
C LEU A 369 -4.81 10.95 0.17
N VAL A 370 -4.02 9.97 0.60
CA VAL A 370 -2.93 9.40 -0.19
C VAL A 370 -3.08 7.89 -0.23
N THR A 371 -3.24 7.31 -1.42
CA THR A 371 -3.17 5.84 -1.60
C THR A 371 -1.82 5.46 -2.16
N ALA A 372 -1.18 4.48 -1.54
CA ALA A 372 0.18 4.07 -1.82
C ALA A 372 0.31 2.55 -1.69
N THR A 373 1.51 2.01 -1.93
CA THR A 373 1.77 0.57 -1.83
C THR A 373 2.79 0.24 -0.74
N LEU A 374 2.57 -0.85 -0.01
CA LEU A 374 3.42 -1.33 1.08
C LEU A 374 4.72 -2.00 0.60
N TRP A 375 4.72 -2.58 -0.59
CA TRP A 375 5.84 -3.34 -1.17
C TRP A 375 5.90 -3.17 -2.69
N SER A 376 6.82 -3.89 -3.33
CA SER A 376 7.03 -3.84 -4.78
C SER A 376 5.92 -4.59 -5.54
N LEU A 377 5.31 -3.96 -6.54
CA LEU A 377 4.29 -4.62 -7.37
C LEU A 377 4.92 -5.30 -8.59
N PRO A 378 4.61 -6.56 -8.91
CA PRO A 378 5.05 -7.15 -10.16
C PRO A 378 4.42 -6.41 -11.36
N THR A 379 5.25 -6.03 -12.34
CA THR A 379 4.78 -5.31 -13.53
C THR A 379 3.85 -6.17 -14.39
N THR A 380 3.11 -5.53 -15.31
CA THR A 380 2.28 -6.23 -16.32
C THR A 380 3.09 -7.29 -17.09
N ALA A 381 4.33 -6.96 -17.47
CA ALA A 381 5.21 -7.87 -18.18
C ALA A 381 5.67 -9.05 -17.30
N ALA A 382 5.97 -8.80 -16.03
CA ALA A 382 6.38 -9.84 -15.11
C ALA A 382 5.24 -10.82 -14.81
N TYR A 383 4.02 -10.31 -14.59
CA TYR A 383 2.83 -11.16 -14.39
C TYR A 383 2.59 -12.08 -15.58
N ARG A 384 2.56 -11.54 -16.80
CA ARG A 384 2.38 -12.34 -18.03
C ARG A 384 3.46 -13.40 -18.19
N ARG A 385 4.70 -13.06 -17.85
CA ARG A 385 5.83 -13.99 -17.97
C ARG A 385 5.73 -15.18 -17.02
N PHE A 386 5.32 -14.95 -15.77
CA PHE A 386 5.45 -15.98 -14.72
C PHE A 386 4.12 -16.60 -14.30
N ALA A 387 3.03 -15.85 -14.29
CA ALA A 387 1.71 -16.32 -13.84
C ALA A 387 0.75 -16.67 -14.99
N ALA A 388 0.99 -16.14 -16.19
CA ALA A 388 0.14 -16.40 -17.37
C ALA A 388 0.95 -16.63 -18.66
N PRO A 389 1.95 -17.54 -18.68
CA PRO A 389 2.80 -17.74 -19.86
C PRO A 389 2.05 -18.27 -21.09
N ASP A 390 0.99 -19.07 -20.87
CA ASP A 390 0.17 -19.71 -21.91
C ASP A 390 -1.24 -19.07 -22.05
N GLY A 391 -1.52 -17.99 -21.31
CA GLY A 391 -2.82 -17.32 -21.36
C GLY A 391 -3.00 -16.53 -22.66
N PRO A 392 -4.24 -16.37 -23.17
CA PRO A 392 -4.48 -15.49 -24.30
C PRO A 392 -4.00 -14.07 -23.97
N ALA A 393 -3.28 -13.46 -24.91
CA ALA A 393 -2.69 -12.14 -24.72
C ALA A 393 -3.78 -11.11 -24.39
N GLY A 394 -3.81 -10.65 -23.13
CA GLY A 394 -4.65 -9.53 -22.69
C GLY A 394 -5.84 -9.85 -21.79
N GLU A 395 -6.02 -11.09 -21.32
CA GLU A 395 -7.20 -11.44 -20.50
C GLU A 395 -7.07 -11.04 -19.02
N ALA A 396 -5.91 -11.29 -18.39
CA ALA A 396 -5.64 -10.91 -17.00
C ALA A 396 -4.47 -9.92 -16.90
N ASP A 397 -4.70 -8.78 -16.24
CA ASP A 397 -3.69 -7.75 -15.98
C ASP A 397 -3.95 -7.09 -14.60
N PRO A 398 -3.52 -7.74 -13.50
CA PRO A 398 -3.81 -7.26 -12.15
C PRO A 398 -3.25 -5.86 -11.87
N MET A 399 -2.13 -5.49 -12.53
CA MET A 399 -1.59 -4.14 -12.44
C MET A 399 -2.56 -3.12 -13.04
N ALA A 400 -3.14 -3.41 -14.22
CA ALA A 400 -4.18 -2.56 -14.79
C ALA A 400 -5.44 -2.52 -13.91
N GLU A 401 -5.83 -3.63 -13.27
CA GLU A 401 -6.97 -3.66 -12.33
C GLU A 401 -6.77 -2.73 -11.14
N VAL A 402 -5.59 -2.74 -10.52
CA VAL A 402 -5.24 -1.83 -9.42
C VAL A 402 -5.35 -0.38 -9.85
N VAL A 403 -4.80 -0.02 -11.02
CA VAL A 403 -4.85 1.34 -11.56
C VAL A 403 -6.30 1.79 -11.75
N VAL A 404 -7.12 0.99 -12.43
CA VAL A 404 -8.54 1.31 -12.65
C VAL A 404 -9.30 1.44 -11.34
N ALA A 405 -9.07 0.53 -10.39
CA ALA A 405 -9.75 0.52 -9.11
C ALA A 405 -9.43 1.74 -8.26
N VAL A 406 -8.15 2.13 -8.20
CA VAL A 406 -7.71 3.29 -7.42
C VAL A 406 -8.19 4.59 -8.05
N ASP A 407 -8.17 4.72 -9.38
CA ASP A 407 -8.74 5.90 -10.05
C ASP A 407 -10.24 6.05 -9.75
N ARG A 408 -11.02 4.96 -9.85
CA ARG A 408 -12.45 4.97 -9.52
C ARG A 408 -12.70 5.28 -8.04
N ALA A 409 -11.94 4.65 -7.15
CA ALA A 409 -12.05 4.88 -5.71
C ALA A 409 -11.74 6.34 -5.37
N HIS A 410 -10.74 6.93 -6.00
CA HIS A 410 -10.38 8.33 -5.79
C HIS A 410 -11.41 9.31 -6.35
N ASP A 411 -12.39 8.88 -7.14
CA ASP A 411 -13.52 9.70 -7.60
C ASP A 411 -14.72 9.65 -6.62
N ASP A 412 -14.79 8.60 -5.79
CA ASP A 412 -15.88 8.32 -4.85
C ASP A 412 -15.90 9.30 -3.67
N HIS A 413 -17.03 9.47 -2.97
CA HIS A 413 -17.07 10.40 -1.84
C HIS A 413 -16.12 10.01 -0.69
N ASP A 414 -16.09 8.71 -0.34
CA ASP A 414 -15.21 8.15 0.69
C ASP A 414 -14.13 7.29 0.02
N GLY A 415 -13.12 7.95 -0.56
CA GLY A 415 -12.17 7.30 -1.46
C GLY A 415 -11.35 6.17 -0.83
N GLY A 416 -10.95 6.29 0.44
CA GLY A 416 -10.22 5.22 1.14
C GLY A 416 -11.12 4.03 1.45
N CYS A 417 -12.36 4.29 1.81
CA CYS A 417 -13.40 3.27 1.97
C CYS A 417 -13.73 2.59 0.64
N ALA A 418 -13.69 3.32 -0.47
CA ALA A 418 -13.88 2.76 -1.81
C ALA A 418 -12.73 1.81 -2.21
N VAL A 419 -11.48 2.14 -1.86
CA VAL A 419 -10.35 1.20 -1.99
C VAL A 419 -10.59 -0.07 -1.17
N ASN A 420 -11.03 0.06 0.09
CA ASN A 420 -11.35 -1.08 0.95
C ASN A 420 -12.49 -1.96 0.38
N ARG A 421 -13.53 -1.35 -0.23
CA ARG A 421 -14.60 -2.10 -0.93
C ARG A 421 -14.03 -2.96 -2.05
N TRP A 422 -13.17 -2.38 -2.88
CA TRP A 422 -12.51 -3.12 -3.95
C TRP A 422 -11.57 -4.21 -3.43
N GLN A 423 -10.77 -3.95 -2.39
CA GLN A 423 -9.91 -4.97 -1.77
C GLN A 423 -10.72 -6.19 -1.27
N ARG A 424 -11.89 -5.97 -0.67
CA ARG A 424 -12.79 -7.07 -0.28
C ARG A 424 -13.36 -7.83 -1.47
N GLU A 425 -13.64 -7.17 -2.59
CA GLU A 425 -14.06 -7.84 -3.82
C GLU A 425 -12.93 -8.72 -4.37
N GLN A 426 -11.69 -8.23 -4.39
CA GLN A 426 -10.53 -9.02 -4.80
C GLN A 426 -10.27 -10.20 -3.87
N MET A 427 -10.35 -9.99 -2.55
CA MET A 427 -10.21 -11.06 -1.57
C MET A 427 -11.28 -12.15 -1.76
N ARG A 428 -12.54 -11.77 -2.04
CA ARG A 428 -13.60 -12.75 -2.34
C ARG A 428 -13.31 -13.55 -3.60
N ARG A 429 -12.94 -12.88 -4.71
CA ARG A 429 -12.51 -13.55 -5.95
C ARG A 429 -11.37 -14.54 -5.70
N TRP A 430 -10.34 -14.10 -4.98
CA TRP A 430 -9.19 -14.92 -4.61
C TRP A 430 -9.60 -16.14 -3.78
N ARG A 431 -10.42 -15.94 -2.74
CA ARG A 431 -10.95 -17.01 -1.90
C ARG A 431 -11.80 -18.01 -2.68
N ASP A 432 -12.52 -17.55 -3.70
CA ASP A 432 -13.33 -18.37 -4.60
C ASP A 432 -12.49 -19.07 -5.70
N GLY A 433 -11.16 -18.89 -5.69
CA GLY A 433 -10.22 -19.60 -6.56
C GLY A 433 -9.73 -18.82 -7.79
N ASP A 434 -10.15 -17.56 -7.96
CA ASP A 434 -9.65 -16.70 -9.03
C ASP A 434 -8.22 -16.21 -8.71
N VAL A 435 -7.23 -16.94 -9.21
CA VAL A 435 -5.80 -16.63 -9.01
C VAL A 435 -5.34 -15.33 -9.69
N THR A 436 -6.16 -14.73 -10.55
CA THR A 436 -5.87 -13.42 -11.14
C THR A 436 -6.07 -12.28 -10.14
N ALA A 437 -6.90 -12.48 -9.12
CA ALA A 437 -7.08 -11.56 -8.01
C ALA A 437 -5.96 -11.71 -6.96
N SER A 438 -4.70 -11.68 -7.39
CA SER A 438 -3.55 -11.99 -6.52
C SER A 438 -3.35 -10.94 -5.40
N PRO A 439 -3.13 -11.36 -4.13
CA PRO A 439 -2.89 -10.48 -2.98
C PRO A 439 -1.62 -9.64 -3.11
N LEU A 440 -0.68 -10.02 -3.97
CA LEU A 440 0.51 -9.23 -4.29
C LEU A 440 0.16 -7.83 -4.81
N TYR A 441 -1.05 -7.66 -5.35
CA TYR A 441 -1.55 -6.40 -5.91
C TYR A 441 -2.49 -5.68 -4.95
N TRP A 442 -3.63 -6.29 -4.64
CA TRP A 442 -4.65 -5.62 -3.82
C TRP A 442 -4.26 -5.53 -2.35
N GLY A 443 -3.53 -6.51 -1.82
CA GLY A 443 -3.05 -6.51 -0.43
C GLY A 443 -1.98 -5.46 -0.17
N ALA A 444 -1.30 -5.00 -1.23
CA ALA A 444 -0.27 -3.98 -1.15
C ALA A 444 -0.84 -2.57 -0.91
N LEU A 445 -2.10 -2.34 -1.31
CA LEU A 445 -2.70 -1.01 -1.25
C LEU A 445 -3.00 -0.59 0.18
N VAL A 446 -2.58 0.62 0.52
CA VAL A 446 -2.93 1.30 1.75
C VAL A 446 -3.34 2.73 1.47
N THR A 447 -4.29 3.24 2.25
CA THR A 447 -4.74 4.63 2.15
C THR A 447 -4.49 5.35 3.46
N PHE A 448 -3.75 6.46 3.39
CA PHE A 448 -3.52 7.40 4.46
C PHE A 448 -4.54 8.53 4.35
N ALA A 449 -5.11 8.95 5.48
CA ALA A 449 -6.09 10.02 5.49
C ALA A 449 -5.93 10.98 6.67
N VAL A 450 -6.22 12.27 6.44
CA VAL A 450 -6.21 13.35 7.42
C VAL A 450 -7.42 14.27 7.22
N ASP A 451 -7.62 15.24 8.11
CA ASP A 451 -8.64 16.29 7.99
C ASP A 451 -10.09 15.77 7.85
N GLY A 452 -10.35 14.58 8.40
CA GLY A 452 -11.66 13.92 8.30
C GLY A 452 -11.93 13.25 6.96
N SER A 453 -10.96 13.20 6.04
CA SER A 453 -11.02 12.40 4.82
C SER A 453 -11.07 10.90 5.13
N ARG A 454 -11.71 10.11 4.26
CA ARG A 454 -12.06 8.70 4.49
C ARG A 454 -11.95 7.86 3.22
#